data_AF-A0AAD5JRG1-F1
#
_entry.id   AF-A0AAD5JRG1-F1
#
_cell.length_a   1.000
_cell.length_b   1.000
_cell.length_c   1.000
_cell.angle_alpha   90.00
_cell.angle_beta   90.00
_cell.angle_gamma   90.00
#
_symmetry.space_group_name_H-M   'P 1'
#
loop_
_entity.id
_entity.type
_entity.pdbx_description
1 polymer ?
#
loop_
_entity_poly.entity_id
_entity_poly.type
_entity_poly.pdbx_seq_one_letter_code
_entity_poly.pdbx_strand_id
1 'polypeptide(L)'
;MQRLRPMSSSLPLSHLKPLFSLFPHKQITTLLRPLPLRPISASAPQILPPSLENNSNVNNNVIDLHHLSCCMPNNKGLKVAVLVSGGVDSSVALRLLHAAGHSCTAFYLKIWFQEDFENFWSECPWEDDLKYARAVCDQVDVPLEVVHLTDEYWKNVVSYIIEEYRCGRTPNPDVLCNTRIKFGAFIDAISSMEFDYVASGHYANVVHPNAADQMDKPSVLELSKDMVKDQTYFLSHLSQAQLKRLIFPLGSIPKDEVRKLAAKFDLPNKDRKDSQGICFLGKIKFSDFVARHIGEMEGIILEAESGDFLGKHRGFWFYTSGQRQGLRLPGGPWYVVEKDVKNNVVFVSRNYYSFDKKRRLFRVGSLKWFAGLPSKEIGQLQCKVRHGPGFYNCSLTFEHGKDGHEDIVVVHLSEDDQGLAAGQFAAFYQGRKCTGSGVILESWDDQGFPVCEKALEIARMEDKSKLGKPVKIKVKPDIPVKESDHKEVEINRGLVNAKNGASKEETSEPSIPMNWLQKLKERWQQLL
;
A
#
# COMPACT_ATOMS: atom_id res chain seq x y z
N MET A 1 -5.34 52.07 42.65
CA MET A 1 -6.23 51.90 41.48
C MET A 1 -5.71 52.76 40.32
N GLN A 2 -4.92 52.19 39.43
CA GLN A 2 -4.54 52.80 38.14
C GLN A 2 -4.56 51.66 37.10
N ARG A 3 -5.42 51.76 36.10
CA ARG A 3 -5.55 50.79 35.00
C ARG A 3 -4.80 51.32 33.78
N LEU A 4 -3.87 50.53 33.28
CA LEU A 4 -3.12 50.76 32.04
C LEU A 4 -3.89 50.19 30.84
N ARG A 5 -3.74 50.85 29.69
CA ARG A 5 -4.34 50.55 28.37
C ARG A 5 -3.59 49.42 27.63
N PRO A 6 -4.22 48.84 26.57
CA PRO A 6 -3.72 47.67 25.84
C PRO A 6 -2.82 48.07 24.65
N MET A 7 -2.01 47.14 24.15
CA MET A 7 -1.48 47.17 22.79
C MET A 7 -1.50 45.78 22.14
N SER A 8 -2.32 45.67 21.11
CA SER A 8 -2.18 44.74 20.01
C SER A 8 -1.10 45.23 19.06
N SER A 9 -0.27 44.31 18.56
CA SER A 9 0.52 44.54 17.35
C SER A 9 0.71 43.22 16.64
N SER A 10 -0.06 43.07 15.57
CA SER A 10 0.10 42.14 14.47
C SER A 10 1.21 42.64 13.55
N LEU A 11 2.08 41.74 13.10
CA LEU A 11 2.93 41.95 11.91
C LEU A 11 2.90 40.67 11.04
N PRO A 12 3.02 40.84 9.70
CA PRO A 12 2.54 39.86 8.73
C PRO A 12 3.66 38.96 8.19
N LEU A 13 3.33 37.70 7.91
CA LEU A 13 4.15 36.83 7.07
C LEU A 13 3.56 36.82 5.66
N SER A 14 4.21 37.56 4.77
CA SER A 14 3.99 37.52 3.33
C SER A 14 5.07 36.67 2.64
N HIS A 15 4.65 36.05 1.54
CA HIS A 15 5.43 35.44 0.45
C HIS A 15 5.87 33.98 0.57
N LEU A 16 4.96 33.08 0.19
CA LEU A 16 5.26 31.94 -0.70
C LEU A 16 4.09 31.82 -1.69
N LYS A 17 4.31 32.17 -2.96
CA LYS A 17 3.40 31.87 -4.08
C LYS A 17 3.83 30.55 -4.73
N PRO A 18 2.88 29.70 -5.17
CA PRO A 18 3.21 28.54 -5.99
C PRO A 18 3.49 28.99 -7.43
N LEU A 19 4.62 28.53 -7.98
CA LEU A 19 5.00 28.67 -9.39
C LEU A 19 4.22 27.65 -10.23
N PHE A 20 3.16 28.10 -10.91
CA PHE A 20 2.63 27.42 -12.09
C PHE A 20 2.25 28.45 -13.15
N SER A 21 2.45 28.05 -14.42
CA SER A 21 2.20 28.75 -15.68
C SER A 21 3.30 29.71 -16.11
N LEU A 22 4.04 29.33 -17.17
CA LEU A 22 4.62 30.20 -18.19
C LEU A 22 5.19 29.31 -19.30
N PHE A 23 4.42 29.03 -20.36
CA PHE A 23 4.94 28.92 -21.73
C PHE A 23 3.81 29.23 -22.74
N PRO A 24 4.11 29.96 -23.83
CA PRO A 24 3.11 30.57 -24.69
C PRO A 24 2.58 29.61 -25.77
N HIS A 25 1.26 29.61 -25.96
CA HIS A 25 0.61 29.04 -27.13
C HIS A 25 1.01 29.83 -28.39
N LYS A 26 1.81 29.22 -29.28
CA LYS A 26 1.87 29.62 -30.69
C LYS A 26 0.71 28.95 -31.42
N GLN A 27 -0.24 29.77 -31.90
CA GLN A 27 -1.22 29.36 -32.88
C GLN A 27 -0.52 29.01 -34.19
N ILE A 28 -0.68 27.76 -34.65
CA ILE A 28 -0.39 27.37 -36.03
C ILE A 28 -1.73 27.10 -36.69
N THR A 29 -2.17 28.06 -37.48
CA THR A 29 -3.25 27.92 -38.46
C THR A 29 -2.75 27.07 -39.62
N THR A 30 -3.30 25.87 -39.79
CA THR A 30 -3.17 25.11 -41.04
C THR A 30 -4.55 24.92 -41.64
N LEU A 31 -4.75 25.61 -42.78
CA LEU A 31 -5.88 25.48 -43.68
C LEU A 31 -5.80 24.14 -44.41
N LEU A 32 -6.78 23.26 -44.23
CA LEU A 32 -7.01 22.13 -45.13
C LEU A 32 -8.46 22.17 -45.64
N ARG A 33 -8.58 22.36 -46.96
CA ARG A 33 -9.83 22.35 -47.73
C ARG A 33 -10.42 20.93 -47.81
N PRO A 34 -11.76 20.78 -47.88
CA PRO A 34 -12.39 19.50 -48.18
C PRO A 34 -12.45 19.27 -49.70
N LEU A 35 -12.25 18.03 -50.13
CA LEU A 35 -12.54 17.56 -51.50
C LEU A 35 -13.32 16.23 -51.43
N PRO A 36 -14.10 15.90 -52.48
CA PRO A 36 -15.47 15.42 -52.31
C PRO A 36 -15.64 13.90 -52.36
N LEU A 37 -16.76 13.46 -51.79
CA LEU A 37 -17.33 12.12 -51.90
C LEU A 37 -17.67 11.77 -53.37
N ARG A 38 -17.35 10.54 -53.76
CA ARG A 38 -17.98 9.85 -54.91
C ARG A 38 -18.45 8.45 -54.49
N PRO A 39 -19.62 7.99 -54.99
CA PRO A 39 -20.21 6.72 -54.59
C PRO A 39 -19.65 5.58 -55.45
N ILE A 40 -19.50 4.40 -54.85
CA ILE A 40 -19.29 3.15 -55.60
C ILE A 40 -20.42 2.20 -55.23
N SER A 41 -21.27 1.96 -56.23
CA SER A 41 -22.18 0.82 -56.35
C SER A 41 -21.38 -0.38 -56.86
N ALA A 42 -21.55 -1.55 -56.25
CA ALA A 42 -21.58 -2.85 -56.94
C ALA A 42 -22.03 -3.96 -55.99
N SER A 43 -23.13 -4.61 -56.38
CA SER A 43 -23.68 -5.87 -55.89
C SER A 43 -22.84 -7.08 -56.30
N ALA A 44 -22.59 -8.03 -55.38
CA ALA A 44 -22.30 -9.45 -55.66
C ALA A 44 -22.49 -10.31 -54.37
N PRO A 45 -22.68 -11.64 -54.46
CA PRO A 45 -23.71 -12.37 -53.71
C PRO A 45 -23.28 -12.93 -52.36
N GLN A 46 -24.28 -13.15 -51.49
CA GLN A 46 -24.18 -13.86 -50.22
C GLN A 46 -23.81 -15.33 -50.42
N ILE A 47 -22.70 -15.75 -49.81
CA ILE A 47 -22.35 -17.15 -49.57
C ILE A 47 -22.56 -17.39 -48.07
N LEU A 48 -23.52 -18.26 -47.72
CA LEU A 48 -23.69 -18.73 -46.34
C LEU A 48 -22.44 -19.54 -45.92
N PRO A 49 -21.88 -19.33 -44.72
CA PRO A 49 -20.94 -20.28 -44.15
C PRO A 49 -21.67 -21.53 -43.66
N PRO A 50 -21.08 -22.73 -43.80
CA PRO A 50 -21.67 -23.96 -43.30
C PRO A 50 -21.63 -24.01 -41.78
N SER A 51 -22.62 -24.70 -41.22
CA SER A 51 -22.85 -24.98 -39.80
C SER A 51 -21.58 -25.39 -39.05
N LEU A 52 -21.28 -24.67 -37.97
CA LEU A 52 -20.30 -25.05 -36.95
C LEU A 52 -20.78 -26.32 -36.25
N GLU A 53 -20.22 -27.46 -36.62
CA GLU A 53 -20.27 -28.67 -35.81
C GLU A 53 -19.41 -28.47 -34.56
N ASN A 54 -20.02 -28.75 -33.41
CA ASN A 54 -19.42 -28.75 -32.08
C ASN A 54 -18.17 -29.63 -32.04
N ASN A 55 -17.00 -28.99 -31.99
CA ASN A 55 -15.78 -29.63 -31.50
C ASN A 55 -15.51 -29.12 -30.07
N SER A 56 -16.43 -29.46 -29.16
CA SER A 56 -16.27 -29.25 -27.71
C SER A 56 -15.46 -30.41 -27.12
N ASN A 57 -14.14 -30.35 -27.26
CA ASN A 57 -13.22 -31.30 -26.62
C ASN A 57 -12.03 -30.59 -25.97
N VAL A 58 -12.34 -29.56 -25.17
CA VAL A 58 -11.41 -29.00 -24.17
C VAL A 58 -12.05 -29.17 -22.80
N ASN A 59 -11.33 -29.85 -21.91
CA ASN A 59 -11.68 -30.18 -20.53
C ASN A 59 -12.31 -29.00 -19.74
N ASN A 60 -13.62 -28.81 -19.84
CA ASN A 60 -14.44 -28.06 -18.89
C ASN A 60 -14.63 -28.90 -17.62
N ASN A 61 -13.53 -29.24 -16.95
CA ASN A 61 -13.52 -29.87 -15.63
C ASN A 61 -14.09 -28.88 -14.61
N VAL A 62 -15.43 -28.86 -14.52
CA VAL A 62 -16.33 -28.24 -13.55
C VAL A 62 -15.59 -27.25 -12.64
N ILE A 63 -15.51 -26.00 -13.09
CA ILE A 63 -15.17 -24.89 -12.21
C ILE A 63 -16.35 -24.72 -11.26
N ASP A 64 -16.08 -24.70 -9.95
CA ASP A 64 -17.13 -24.51 -8.96
C ASP A 64 -17.78 -23.13 -9.18
N LEU A 65 -19.11 -23.08 -9.20
CA LEU A 65 -19.87 -21.84 -9.34
C LEU A 65 -19.48 -20.80 -8.28
N HIS A 66 -19.06 -21.24 -7.09
CA HIS A 66 -18.52 -20.35 -6.07
C HIS A 66 -17.29 -19.54 -6.57
N HIS A 67 -16.39 -20.16 -7.35
CA HIS A 67 -15.20 -19.46 -7.88
C HIS A 67 -15.55 -18.43 -8.96
N LEU A 68 -16.74 -18.51 -9.54
CA LEU A 68 -17.23 -17.54 -10.52
C LEU A 68 -18.04 -16.41 -9.88
N SER A 69 -18.29 -16.42 -8.57
CA SER A 69 -19.15 -15.44 -7.88
C SER A 69 -18.74 -13.97 -8.12
N CYS A 70 -17.44 -13.68 -8.20
CA CYS A 70 -16.90 -12.34 -8.48
C CYS A 70 -16.69 -12.06 -9.98
N CYS A 71 -17.15 -12.96 -10.87
CA CYS A 71 -17.00 -12.82 -12.31
C CYS A 71 -18.27 -12.29 -13.00
N MET A 72 -19.37 -12.04 -12.28
CA MET A 72 -20.69 -11.70 -12.88
C MET A 72 -21.24 -12.74 -13.89
N PRO A 73 -21.30 -14.03 -13.52
CA PRO A 73 -21.61 -15.13 -14.44
C PRO A 73 -23.05 -15.12 -14.97
N ASN A 74 -23.95 -14.35 -14.35
CA ASN A 74 -25.37 -14.26 -14.74
C ASN A 74 -25.64 -13.16 -15.78
N ASN A 75 -24.64 -12.37 -16.16
CA ASN A 75 -24.78 -11.34 -17.19
C ASN A 75 -24.61 -11.96 -18.59
N LYS A 76 -25.34 -11.44 -19.59
CA LYS A 76 -25.10 -11.81 -21.00
C LYS A 76 -23.65 -11.44 -21.36
N GLY A 77 -22.95 -12.35 -22.04
CA GLY A 77 -21.50 -12.32 -22.30
C GLY A 77 -20.91 -10.92 -22.50
N LEU A 78 -20.24 -10.42 -21.45
CA LEU A 78 -19.61 -9.10 -21.41
C LEU A 78 -18.30 -9.09 -22.20
N LYS A 79 -17.93 -7.91 -22.72
CA LYS A 79 -16.59 -7.63 -23.24
C LYS A 79 -15.70 -7.12 -22.11
N VAL A 80 -14.67 -7.88 -21.75
CA VAL A 80 -13.81 -7.57 -20.59
C VAL A 80 -12.35 -7.42 -21.01
N ALA A 81 -11.76 -6.25 -20.72
CA ALA A 81 -10.34 -6.01 -20.85
C ALA A 81 -9.61 -6.52 -19.60
N VAL A 82 -8.75 -7.53 -19.71
CA VAL A 82 -8.12 -8.20 -18.57
C VAL A 82 -6.65 -7.81 -18.48
N LEU A 83 -6.28 -7.10 -17.41
CA LEU A 83 -4.88 -6.78 -17.11
C LEU A 83 -4.13 -8.04 -16.65
N VAL A 84 -3.14 -8.45 -17.45
CA VAL A 84 -2.27 -9.60 -17.17
C VAL A 84 -0.83 -9.15 -16.92
N SER A 85 -0.20 -9.72 -15.89
CA SER A 85 1.19 -9.37 -15.50
C SER A 85 2.20 -10.49 -15.74
N GLY A 86 1.75 -11.65 -16.25
CA GLY A 86 2.55 -12.89 -16.27
C GLY A 86 2.58 -13.61 -14.91
N GLY A 87 1.97 -13.04 -13.87
CA GLY A 87 1.79 -13.67 -12.56
C GLY A 87 0.53 -14.55 -12.50
N VAL A 88 0.56 -15.54 -11.59
CA VAL A 88 -0.50 -16.55 -11.44
C VAL A 88 -1.88 -15.95 -11.18
N ASP A 89 -1.94 -14.89 -10.38
CA ASP A 89 -3.21 -14.29 -9.97
C ASP A 89 -3.98 -13.74 -11.17
N SER A 90 -3.30 -12.97 -12.03
CA SER A 90 -3.90 -12.44 -13.26
C SER A 90 -4.28 -13.55 -14.25
N SER A 91 -3.52 -14.65 -14.30
CA SER A 91 -3.79 -15.79 -15.17
C SER A 91 -5.02 -16.58 -14.73
N VAL A 92 -5.18 -16.81 -13.43
CA VAL A 92 -6.38 -17.44 -12.87
C VAL A 92 -7.59 -16.51 -13.06
N ALA A 93 -7.44 -15.21 -12.82
CA ALA A 93 -8.51 -14.23 -13.06
C ALA A 93 -9.00 -14.26 -14.51
N LEU A 94 -8.08 -14.28 -15.49
CA LEU A 94 -8.41 -14.42 -16.92
C LEU A 94 -9.18 -15.72 -17.19
N ARG A 95 -8.69 -16.85 -16.65
CA ARG A 95 -9.32 -18.16 -16.87
C ARG A 95 -10.74 -18.22 -16.28
N LEU A 96 -10.96 -17.62 -15.11
CA LEU A 96 -12.27 -17.56 -14.47
C LEU A 96 -13.25 -16.70 -15.28
N LEU A 97 -12.83 -15.53 -15.78
CA LEU A 97 -13.68 -14.68 -16.64
C LEU A 97 -14.05 -15.37 -17.96
N HIS A 98 -13.08 -16.03 -18.60
CA HIS A 98 -13.33 -16.83 -19.79
C HIS A 98 -14.34 -17.96 -19.49
N ALA A 99 -14.17 -18.66 -18.36
CA ALA A 99 -15.08 -19.72 -17.93
C ALA A 99 -16.49 -19.21 -17.56
N ALA A 100 -16.62 -17.96 -17.12
CA ALA A 100 -17.90 -17.29 -16.90
C ALA A 100 -18.63 -16.91 -18.21
N GLY A 101 -18.03 -17.18 -19.38
CA GLY A 101 -18.64 -16.93 -20.68
C GLY A 101 -18.47 -15.50 -21.21
N HIS A 102 -17.45 -14.77 -20.74
CA HIS A 102 -17.15 -13.41 -21.19
C HIS A 102 -16.15 -13.39 -22.35
N SER A 103 -16.33 -12.42 -23.26
CA SER A 103 -15.39 -12.13 -24.33
C SER A 103 -14.21 -11.35 -23.76
N CYS A 104 -13.09 -12.02 -23.54
CA CYS A 104 -11.91 -11.41 -22.92
C CYS A 104 -10.90 -10.94 -23.97
N THR A 105 -10.26 -9.80 -23.70
CA THR A 105 -8.99 -9.40 -24.35
C THR A 105 -7.98 -9.10 -23.25
N ALA A 106 -6.84 -9.76 -23.30
CA ALA A 106 -5.79 -9.57 -22.33
C ALA A 106 -4.88 -8.39 -22.71
N PHE A 107 -4.44 -7.64 -21.71
CA PHE A 107 -3.54 -6.50 -21.89
C PHE A 107 -2.36 -6.60 -20.93
N TYR A 108 -1.15 -6.53 -21.46
CA TYR A 108 0.09 -6.40 -20.68
C TYR A 108 0.56 -4.94 -20.70
N LEU A 109 0.78 -4.36 -19.53
CA LEU A 109 1.24 -2.97 -19.40
C LEU A 109 2.76 -2.91 -19.31
N LYS A 110 3.42 -2.35 -20.33
CA LYS A 110 4.87 -2.14 -20.34
C LYS A 110 5.19 -0.76 -19.74
N ILE A 111 5.66 -0.79 -18.48
CA ILE A 111 5.99 0.41 -17.65
C ILE A 111 7.47 0.45 -17.21
N TRP A 112 8.34 -0.30 -17.89
CA TRP A 112 9.73 -0.51 -17.49
C TRP A 112 10.66 0.52 -18.13
N PHE A 113 11.59 1.05 -17.34
CA PHE A 113 12.63 1.98 -17.78
C PHE A 113 13.84 1.20 -18.30
N GLN A 114 13.90 0.98 -19.62
CA GLN A 114 14.99 0.22 -20.24
C GLN A 114 16.32 0.98 -20.15
N GLU A 115 16.32 2.28 -20.45
CA GLU A 115 17.53 3.09 -20.65
C GLU A 115 18.28 3.44 -19.34
N ASP A 116 17.57 3.62 -18.22
CA ASP A 116 18.19 4.04 -16.95
C ASP A 116 18.92 2.91 -16.19
N PHE A 117 18.69 1.65 -16.58
CA PHE A 117 19.14 0.49 -15.81
C PHE A 117 19.82 -0.60 -16.64
N GLU A 118 20.19 -0.34 -17.89
CA GLU A 118 20.91 -1.32 -18.75
C GLU A 118 22.14 -1.92 -18.05
N ASN A 119 22.82 -1.14 -17.19
CA ASN A 119 23.99 -1.60 -16.42
C ASN A 119 23.67 -2.49 -15.20
N PHE A 120 22.40 -2.67 -14.84
CA PHE A 120 21.94 -3.46 -13.68
C PHE A 120 21.25 -4.76 -14.06
N TRP A 121 20.75 -4.84 -15.29
CA TRP A 121 20.01 -5.98 -15.79
C TRP A 121 20.89 -6.83 -16.68
N SER A 122 21.18 -8.06 -16.27
CA SER A 122 21.72 -9.07 -17.19
C SER A 122 20.67 -9.50 -18.23
N GLU A 123 19.39 -9.34 -17.91
CA GLU A 123 18.21 -9.68 -18.72
C GLU A 123 17.05 -8.72 -18.41
N CYS A 124 16.26 -8.32 -19.43
CA CYS A 124 15.10 -7.44 -19.26
C CYS A 124 13.96 -8.17 -18.52
N PRO A 125 13.57 -7.78 -17.28
CA PRO A 125 12.61 -8.54 -16.46
C PRO A 125 11.22 -8.71 -17.08
N TRP A 126 10.83 -7.78 -17.95
CA TRP A 126 9.51 -7.74 -18.55
C TRP A 126 9.31 -8.78 -19.66
N GLU A 127 10.40 -9.27 -20.27
CA GLU A 127 10.32 -10.27 -21.35
C GLU A 127 9.83 -11.61 -20.81
N ASP A 128 10.34 -12.02 -19.65
CA ASP A 128 9.88 -13.22 -18.95
C ASP A 128 8.41 -13.11 -18.53
N ASP A 129 8.00 -11.95 -17.99
CA ASP A 129 6.61 -11.67 -17.65
C ASP A 129 5.70 -11.80 -18.88
N LEU A 130 6.10 -11.17 -19.99
CA LEU A 130 5.34 -11.17 -21.23
C LEU A 130 5.27 -12.57 -21.85
N LYS A 131 6.36 -13.35 -21.77
CA LYS A 131 6.39 -14.74 -22.23
C LYS A 131 5.36 -15.59 -21.49
N TYR A 132 5.28 -15.47 -20.16
CA TYR A 132 4.26 -16.17 -19.38
C TYR A 132 2.84 -15.66 -19.68
N ALA A 133 2.67 -14.35 -19.83
CA ALA A 133 1.38 -13.78 -20.20
C ALA A 133 0.90 -14.32 -21.55
N ARG A 134 1.79 -14.38 -22.56
CA ARG A 134 1.51 -14.95 -23.89
C ARG A 134 1.13 -16.41 -23.81
N ALA A 135 1.94 -17.24 -23.14
CA ALA A 135 1.68 -18.67 -23.00
C ALA A 135 0.33 -18.96 -22.32
N VAL A 136 -0.04 -18.19 -21.29
CA VAL A 136 -1.36 -18.29 -20.65
C VAL A 136 -2.48 -17.91 -21.62
N CYS A 137 -2.33 -16.79 -22.35
CA CYS A 137 -3.34 -16.32 -23.28
C CYS A 137 -3.55 -17.31 -24.43
N ASP A 138 -2.47 -17.89 -24.98
CA ASP A 138 -2.51 -18.91 -26.02
C ASP A 138 -3.23 -20.19 -25.53
N GLN A 139 -2.99 -20.61 -24.28
CA GLN A 139 -3.68 -21.77 -23.68
C GLN A 139 -5.19 -21.53 -23.46
N VAL A 140 -5.59 -20.28 -23.20
CA VAL A 140 -6.99 -19.91 -22.95
C VAL A 140 -7.72 -19.47 -24.22
N ASP A 141 -7.00 -19.33 -25.34
CA ASP A 141 -7.49 -18.78 -26.61
C ASP A 141 -8.03 -17.35 -26.46
N VAL A 142 -7.22 -16.47 -25.87
CA VAL A 142 -7.54 -15.05 -25.65
C VAL A 142 -6.50 -14.17 -26.33
N PRO A 143 -6.90 -13.13 -27.10
CA PRO A 143 -5.95 -12.19 -27.69
C PRO A 143 -5.19 -11.41 -26.60
N LEU A 144 -3.90 -11.19 -26.81
CA LEU A 144 -3.03 -10.43 -25.91
C LEU A 144 -2.40 -9.22 -26.60
N GLU A 145 -2.74 -8.03 -26.10
CA GLU A 145 -2.20 -6.74 -26.52
C GLU A 145 -1.16 -6.22 -25.53
N VAL A 146 -0.18 -5.47 -26.03
CA VAL A 146 0.84 -4.80 -25.20
C VAL A 146 0.63 -3.29 -25.26
N VAL A 147 0.41 -2.68 -24.11
CA VAL A 147 0.22 -1.22 -23.98
C VAL A 147 1.46 -0.61 -23.34
N HIS A 148 2.10 0.31 -24.07
CA HIS A 148 3.26 1.05 -23.59
C HIS A 148 2.78 2.24 -22.76
N LEU A 149 3.12 2.25 -21.46
CA LEU A 149 2.74 3.31 -20.51
C LEU A 149 3.93 3.82 -19.70
N THR A 150 5.14 3.74 -20.28
CA THR A 150 6.39 4.08 -19.56
C THR A 150 6.46 5.58 -19.24
N ASP A 151 6.07 6.43 -20.20
CA ASP A 151 6.07 7.89 -20.02
C ASP A 151 5.00 8.34 -19.01
N GLU A 152 3.80 7.74 -19.09
CA GLU A 152 2.73 7.98 -18.13
C GLU A 152 3.12 7.52 -16.74
N TYR A 153 3.80 6.37 -16.62
CA TYR A 153 4.32 5.88 -15.34
C TYR A 153 5.36 6.83 -14.76
N TRP A 154 6.29 7.30 -15.58
CA TRP A 154 7.29 8.28 -15.15
C TRP A 154 6.65 9.56 -14.65
N LYS A 155 5.78 10.15 -15.48
CA LYS A 155 5.15 11.44 -15.22
C LYS A 155 4.21 11.39 -14.01
N ASN A 156 3.39 10.35 -13.93
CA ASN A 156 2.29 10.30 -12.97
C ASN A 156 2.64 9.57 -11.69
N VAL A 157 3.68 8.72 -11.65
CA VAL A 157 4.05 7.93 -10.46
C VAL A 157 5.46 8.25 -10.00
N VAL A 158 6.48 7.99 -10.83
CA VAL A 158 7.89 8.13 -10.44
C VAL A 158 8.25 9.57 -10.06
N SER A 159 7.91 10.54 -10.90
CA SER A 159 8.24 11.95 -10.66
C SER A 159 7.63 12.46 -9.36
N TYR A 160 6.38 12.09 -9.09
CA TYR A 160 5.70 12.39 -7.83
C TYR A 160 6.42 11.75 -6.63
N ILE A 161 6.76 10.46 -6.73
CA ILE A 161 7.45 9.75 -5.65
C ILE A 161 8.78 10.43 -5.31
N ILE A 162 9.58 10.74 -6.32
CA ILE A 162 10.87 11.41 -6.17
C ILE A 162 10.68 12.74 -5.43
N GLU A 163 9.68 13.54 -5.80
CA GLU A 163 9.41 14.82 -5.16
C GLU A 163 8.95 14.67 -3.71
N GLU A 164 8.07 13.71 -3.41
CA GLU A 164 7.67 13.40 -2.03
C GLU A 164 8.88 13.01 -1.17
N TYR A 165 9.82 12.24 -1.72
CA TYR A 165 11.07 11.91 -1.03
C TYR A 165 11.95 13.14 -0.79
N ARG A 166 12.03 14.09 -1.74
CA ARG A 166 12.74 15.37 -1.53
C ARG A 166 12.13 16.18 -0.40
N CYS A 167 10.81 16.10 -0.23
CA CYS A 167 10.13 16.72 0.90
C CYS A 167 10.17 15.89 2.20
N GLY A 168 10.89 14.76 2.24
CA GLY A 168 11.00 13.92 3.43
C GLY A 168 9.74 13.12 3.75
N ARG A 169 8.79 12.98 2.82
CA ARG A 169 7.63 12.11 2.95
C ARG A 169 7.94 10.70 2.46
N THR A 170 7.05 9.75 2.72
CA THR A 170 7.17 8.35 2.28
C THR A 170 5.91 8.00 1.49
N PRO A 171 5.91 8.22 0.16
CA PRO A 171 4.76 7.95 -0.69
C PRO A 171 4.50 6.45 -0.86
N ASN A 172 3.30 6.08 -1.30
CA ASN A 172 2.96 4.70 -1.65
C ASN A 172 2.84 4.52 -3.19
N PRO A 173 3.85 3.94 -3.88
CA PRO A 173 3.84 3.78 -5.33
C PRO A 173 2.68 2.92 -5.85
N ASP A 174 2.26 1.90 -5.10
CA ASP A 174 1.29 0.91 -5.57
C ASP A 174 -0.13 1.49 -5.60
N VAL A 175 -0.51 2.30 -4.60
CA VAL A 175 -1.76 3.08 -4.61
C VAL A 175 -1.80 3.98 -5.85
N LEU A 176 -0.70 4.67 -6.15
CA LEU A 176 -0.59 5.58 -7.29
C LEU A 176 -0.61 4.83 -8.63
N CYS A 177 0.08 3.70 -8.73
CA CYS A 177 0.05 2.85 -9.92
C CYS A 177 -1.37 2.38 -10.24
N ASN A 178 -2.14 1.96 -9.24
CA ASN A 178 -3.52 1.55 -9.45
C ASN A 178 -4.39 2.72 -9.93
N THR A 179 -4.36 3.86 -9.24
CA THR A 179 -5.25 5.00 -9.57
C THR A 179 -4.84 5.78 -10.82
N ARG A 180 -3.54 5.89 -11.12
CA ARG A 180 -3.04 6.72 -12.23
C ARG A 180 -2.67 5.93 -13.49
N ILE A 181 -2.33 4.64 -13.35
CA ILE A 181 -1.82 3.82 -14.46
C ILE A 181 -2.79 2.71 -14.81
N LYS A 182 -2.95 1.70 -13.95
CA LYS A 182 -3.79 0.52 -14.25
C LYS A 182 -5.24 0.87 -14.53
N PHE A 183 -5.80 1.79 -13.75
CA PHE A 183 -7.20 2.22 -13.88
C PHE A 183 -7.32 3.70 -14.26
N GLY A 184 -6.20 4.34 -14.64
CA GLY A 184 -6.16 5.69 -15.18
C GLY A 184 -5.71 5.63 -16.64
N ALA A 185 -4.43 5.88 -16.88
CA ALA A 185 -3.83 5.92 -18.23
C ALA A 185 -4.18 4.71 -19.12
N PHE A 186 -4.24 3.49 -18.57
CA PHE A 186 -4.67 2.32 -19.34
C PHE A 186 -6.11 2.43 -19.81
N ILE A 187 -7.03 2.83 -18.92
CA ILE A 187 -8.45 3.00 -19.25
C ILE A 187 -8.63 4.09 -20.31
N ASP A 188 -7.84 5.15 -20.24
CA ASP A 188 -7.82 6.21 -21.25
C ASP A 188 -7.29 5.68 -22.60
N ALA A 189 -6.23 4.86 -22.58
CA ALA A 189 -5.63 4.27 -23.78
C ALA A 189 -6.59 3.33 -24.54
N ILE A 190 -7.45 2.60 -23.82
CA ILE A 190 -8.45 1.70 -24.41
C ILE A 190 -9.83 2.36 -24.57
N SER A 191 -9.96 3.68 -24.36
CA SER A 191 -11.26 4.37 -24.36
C SER A 191 -12.00 4.32 -25.69
N SER A 192 -11.29 4.11 -26.80
CA SER A 192 -11.85 3.91 -28.14
C SER A 192 -12.35 2.48 -28.38
N MET A 193 -12.02 1.55 -27.49
CA MET A 193 -12.44 0.15 -27.55
C MET A 193 -13.71 -0.06 -26.73
N GLU A 194 -14.62 -0.88 -27.23
CA GLU A 194 -15.87 -1.19 -26.55
C GLU A 194 -15.68 -2.31 -25.52
N PHE A 195 -15.23 -1.96 -24.31
CA PHE A 195 -15.21 -2.87 -23.17
C PHE A 195 -16.21 -2.43 -22.10
N ASP A 196 -17.01 -3.38 -21.61
CA ASP A 196 -17.94 -3.15 -20.52
C ASP A 196 -17.19 -2.92 -19.20
N TYR A 197 -16.14 -3.71 -18.97
CA TYR A 197 -15.35 -3.68 -17.74
C TYR A 197 -13.86 -3.93 -17.99
N VAL A 198 -13.05 -3.49 -17.03
CA VAL A 198 -11.64 -3.83 -16.88
C VAL A 198 -11.47 -4.75 -15.69
N ALA A 199 -10.79 -5.88 -15.90
CA ALA A 199 -10.50 -6.83 -14.85
C ALA A 199 -9.01 -6.91 -14.53
N SER A 200 -8.69 -7.34 -13.31
CA SER A 200 -7.32 -7.66 -12.90
C SER A 200 -7.31 -8.69 -11.79
N GLY A 201 -6.17 -9.32 -11.54
CA GLY A 201 -5.98 -10.30 -10.47
C GLY A 201 -5.84 -9.71 -9.07
N HIS A 202 -6.50 -8.59 -8.76
CA HIS A 202 -6.46 -8.05 -7.40
C HIS A 202 -7.37 -8.85 -6.45
N TYR A 203 -6.90 -9.01 -5.20
CA TYR A 203 -7.68 -9.57 -4.09
C TYR A 203 -8.54 -8.48 -3.46
N ALA A 204 -9.65 -8.17 -4.12
CA ALA A 204 -10.70 -7.29 -3.64
C ALA A 204 -12.01 -7.68 -4.33
N ASN A 205 -13.15 -7.20 -3.85
CA ASN A 205 -14.43 -7.42 -4.51
C ASN A 205 -15.05 -6.07 -4.92
N VAL A 206 -15.65 -6.00 -6.10
CA VAL A 206 -16.45 -4.84 -6.52
C VAL A 206 -17.89 -5.29 -6.65
N VAL A 207 -18.77 -4.67 -5.87
CA VAL A 207 -20.21 -4.92 -5.93
C VAL A 207 -20.85 -3.78 -6.70
N HIS A 208 -21.35 -4.09 -7.90
CA HIS A 208 -22.16 -3.16 -8.68
C HIS A 208 -23.63 -3.24 -8.23
N PRO A 209 -24.37 -2.13 -8.25
CA PRO A 209 -25.82 -2.16 -8.04
C PRO A 209 -26.49 -3.01 -9.14
N ASN A 210 -27.56 -3.73 -8.79
CA ASN A 210 -28.33 -4.51 -9.74
C ASN A 210 -28.91 -3.59 -10.84
N ALA A 211 -28.93 -4.06 -12.09
CA ALA A 211 -29.43 -3.28 -13.23
C ALA A 211 -30.90 -2.82 -13.10
N ALA A 212 -31.71 -3.49 -12.27
CA ALA A 212 -33.08 -3.09 -11.94
C ALA A 212 -33.15 -1.94 -10.90
N ASP A 213 -32.10 -1.78 -10.09
CA ASP A 213 -31.98 -0.78 -9.03
C ASP A 213 -31.03 0.35 -9.44
N GLN A 214 -31.53 1.25 -10.29
CA GLN A 214 -31.00 2.58 -10.60
C GLN A 214 -29.50 2.68 -10.98
N MET A 215 -29.26 3.03 -12.25
CA MET A 215 -27.94 3.35 -12.86
C MET A 215 -27.08 4.35 -12.05
N ASP A 216 -27.72 5.14 -11.19
CA ASP A 216 -27.08 6.21 -10.41
C ASP A 216 -26.43 5.74 -9.10
N LYS A 217 -26.69 4.52 -8.62
CA LYS A 217 -26.09 4.04 -7.37
C LYS A 217 -24.57 3.83 -7.52
N PRO A 218 -23.78 4.12 -6.47
CA PRO A 218 -22.35 3.87 -6.47
C PRO A 218 -22.05 2.36 -6.41
N SER A 219 -21.05 1.90 -7.18
CA SER A 219 -20.38 0.62 -6.92
C SER A 219 -19.60 0.68 -5.61
N VAL A 220 -19.47 -0.47 -4.95
CA VAL A 220 -18.87 -0.60 -3.62
C VAL A 220 -17.62 -1.46 -3.72
N LEU A 221 -16.50 -0.96 -3.19
CA LEU A 221 -15.28 -1.74 -3.01
C LEU A 221 -15.35 -2.49 -1.67
N GLU A 222 -15.20 -3.80 -1.69
CA GLU A 222 -15.26 -4.66 -0.51
C GLU A 222 -13.97 -5.45 -0.30
N LEU A 223 -13.68 -5.73 0.97
CA LEU A 223 -12.56 -6.57 1.40
C LEU A 223 -12.62 -7.94 0.73
N SER A 224 -11.45 -8.48 0.38
CA SER A 224 -11.33 -9.88 -0.04
C SER A 224 -11.73 -10.84 1.07
N LYS A 225 -12.09 -12.08 0.70
CA LYS A 225 -12.23 -13.19 1.64
C LYS A 225 -10.90 -13.53 2.33
N ASP A 226 -9.77 -13.29 1.65
CA ASP A 226 -8.43 -13.45 2.20
C ASP A 226 -7.93 -12.14 2.80
N MET A 227 -8.04 -12.02 4.12
CA MET A 227 -7.65 -10.80 4.84
C MET A 227 -6.13 -10.53 4.83
N VAL A 228 -5.30 -11.53 4.57
CA VAL A 228 -3.84 -11.39 4.48
C VAL A 228 -3.45 -10.85 3.12
N LYS A 229 -4.13 -11.30 2.06
CA LYS A 229 -3.87 -10.89 0.68
C LYS A 229 -4.77 -9.76 0.20
N ASP A 230 -5.75 -9.33 1.01
CA ASP A 230 -6.63 -8.20 0.75
C ASP A 230 -5.88 -6.97 0.22
N GLN A 231 -6.32 -6.46 -0.93
CA GLN A 231 -5.68 -5.37 -1.66
C GLN A 231 -6.56 -4.12 -1.74
N THR A 232 -7.68 -4.04 -1.02
CA THR A 232 -8.52 -2.83 -1.01
C THR A 232 -7.76 -1.59 -0.55
N TYR A 233 -6.75 -1.74 0.32
CA TYR A 233 -5.87 -0.62 0.72
C TYR A 233 -5.18 0.03 -0.49
N PHE A 234 -4.72 -0.76 -1.46
CA PHE A 234 -4.07 -0.24 -2.67
C PHE A 234 -5.07 0.31 -3.70
N LEU A 235 -6.35 0.03 -3.52
CA LEU A 235 -7.45 0.41 -4.41
C LEU A 235 -8.32 1.52 -3.80
N SER A 236 -8.09 1.89 -2.53
CA SER A 236 -8.95 2.81 -1.77
C SER A 236 -8.94 4.25 -2.29
N HIS A 237 -7.99 4.59 -3.17
CA HIS A 237 -7.81 5.92 -3.74
C HIS A 237 -8.28 6.02 -5.20
N LEU A 238 -9.01 5.02 -5.69
CA LEU A 238 -9.70 5.08 -6.97
C LEU A 238 -10.82 6.13 -6.93
N SER A 239 -11.16 6.69 -8.09
CA SER A 239 -12.39 7.47 -8.24
C SER A 239 -13.58 6.55 -8.42
N GLN A 240 -14.78 7.07 -8.20
CA GLN A 240 -15.99 6.29 -8.42
C GLN A 240 -16.22 5.95 -9.89
N ALA A 241 -15.82 6.84 -10.80
CA ALA A 241 -15.85 6.58 -12.25
C ALA A 241 -14.91 5.43 -12.63
N GLN A 242 -13.75 5.32 -11.98
CA GLN A 242 -12.86 4.19 -12.14
C GLN A 242 -13.51 2.93 -11.59
N LEU A 243 -13.94 2.93 -10.33
CA LEU A 243 -14.50 1.76 -9.64
C LEU A 243 -15.70 1.15 -10.37
N LYS A 244 -16.59 1.97 -10.95
CA LYS A 244 -17.75 1.50 -11.73
C LYS A 244 -17.38 0.63 -12.94
N ARG A 245 -16.15 0.72 -13.43
CA ARG A 245 -15.66 -0.02 -14.60
C ARG A 245 -14.84 -1.25 -14.24
N LEU A 246 -14.70 -1.63 -12.96
CA LEU A 246 -13.76 -2.67 -12.53
C LEU A 246 -14.43 -3.97 -12.09
N ILE A 247 -13.79 -5.10 -12.42
CA ILE A 247 -14.12 -6.43 -11.89
C ILE A 247 -12.86 -7.06 -11.28
N PHE A 248 -12.99 -7.71 -10.13
CA PHE A 248 -11.88 -8.43 -9.48
C PHE A 248 -12.27 -9.88 -9.22
N PRO A 249 -11.95 -10.81 -10.16
CA PRO A 249 -12.38 -12.21 -10.08
C PRO A 249 -11.91 -12.97 -8.84
N LEU A 250 -10.84 -12.52 -8.19
CA LEU A 250 -10.23 -13.21 -7.04
C LEU A 250 -10.79 -12.76 -5.68
N GLY A 251 -11.75 -11.83 -5.66
CA GLY A 251 -12.27 -11.23 -4.42
C GLY A 251 -12.78 -12.24 -3.40
N SER A 252 -13.41 -13.32 -3.85
CA SER A 252 -13.98 -14.36 -2.99
C SER A 252 -13.11 -15.61 -2.81
N ILE A 253 -11.89 -15.63 -3.37
CA ILE A 253 -11.05 -16.83 -3.44
C ILE A 253 -9.76 -16.63 -2.62
N PRO A 254 -9.48 -17.48 -1.61
CA PRO A 254 -8.23 -17.38 -0.87
C PRO A 254 -7.01 -17.76 -1.72
N LYS A 255 -5.85 -17.23 -1.37
CA LYS A 255 -4.64 -17.39 -2.20
C LYS A 255 -4.22 -18.84 -2.43
N ASP A 256 -4.40 -19.70 -1.44
CA ASP A 256 -4.08 -21.13 -1.56
C ASP A 256 -5.01 -21.82 -2.57
N GLU A 257 -6.29 -21.45 -2.61
CA GLU A 257 -7.24 -21.92 -3.63
C GLU A 257 -6.89 -21.39 -5.01
N VAL A 258 -6.46 -20.13 -5.14
CA VAL A 258 -5.95 -19.59 -6.43
C VAL A 258 -4.79 -20.43 -6.96
N ARG A 259 -3.86 -20.87 -6.08
CA ARG A 259 -2.75 -21.76 -6.47
C ARG A 259 -3.23 -23.15 -6.90
N LYS A 260 -4.22 -23.72 -6.19
CA LYS A 260 -4.84 -25.00 -6.57
C LYS A 260 -5.54 -24.89 -7.93
N LEU A 261 -6.25 -23.79 -8.19
CA LEU A 261 -6.88 -23.51 -9.48
C LEU A 261 -5.85 -23.40 -10.58
N ALA A 262 -4.74 -22.67 -10.36
CA ALA A 262 -3.65 -22.58 -11.33
C ALA A 262 -3.07 -23.94 -11.71
N ALA A 263 -2.89 -24.84 -10.73
CA ALA A 263 -2.46 -26.21 -10.97
C ALA A 263 -3.53 -27.05 -11.69
N LYS A 264 -4.82 -26.92 -11.30
CA LYS A 264 -5.95 -27.62 -11.93
C LYS A 264 -6.14 -27.22 -13.40
N PHE A 265 -5.94 -25.94 -13.70
CA PHE A 265 -5.97 -25.40 -15.05
C PHE A 265 -4.70 -25.71 -15.85
N ASP A 266 -3.68 -26.29 -15.20
CA ASP A 266 -2.37 -26.54 -15.78
C ASP A 266 -1.76 -25.28 -16.40
N LEU A 267 -1.81 -24.15 -15.69
CA LEU A 267 -1.30 -22.89 -16.23
C LEU A 267 0.23 -22.93 -16.36
N PRO A 268 0.82 -22.34 -17.41
CA PRO A 268 2.27 -22.39 -17.65
C PRO A 268 3.08 -21.71 -16.56
N ASN A 269 2.48 -20.77 -15.83
CA ASN A 269 3.09 -20.02 -14.74
C ASN A 269 2.70 -20.51 -13.34
N LYS A 270 1.99 -21.64 -13.20
CA LYS A 270 1.43 -22.14 -11.91
C LYS A 270 2.43 -22.19 -10.75
N ASP A 271 3.69 -22.53 -11.04
CA ASP A 271 4.78 -22.67 -10.05
C ASP A 271 5.54 -21.35 -9.77
N ARG A 272 5.20 -20.28 -10.49
CA ARG A 272 5.89 -18.99 -10.38
C ARG A 272 5.61 -18.33 -9.04
N LYS A 273 6.65 -17.87 -8.35
CA LYS A 273 6.51 -17.16 -7.06
C LYS A 273 5.78 -15.82 -7.24
N ASP A 274 5.10 -15.37 -6.18
CA ASP A 274 4.51 -14.02 -6.15
C ASP A 274 5.62 -12.98 -6.34
N SER A 275 5.36 -11.96 -7.16
CA SER A 275 6.25 -10.81 -7.28
C SER A 275 6.34 -10.11 -5.91
N GLN A 276 7.56 -9.83 -5.47
CA GLN A 276 7.86 -9.11 -4.23
C GLN A 276 8.50 -7.76 -4.61
N GLY A 277 8.14 -6.69 -3.92
CA GLY A 277 8.64 -5.34 -4.18
C GLY A 277 7.77 -4.56 -5.16
N ILE A 278 8.28 -3.39 -5.57
CA ILE A 278 7.54 -2.43 -6.40
C ILE A 278 7.63 -2.86 -7.86
N CYS A 279 6.46 -2.97 -8.51
CA CYS A 279 6.26 -3.64 -9.79
C CYS A 279 7.30 -3.31 -10.88
N PHE A 280 7.65 -2.04 -11.09
CA PHE A 280 8.54 -1.59 -12.16
C PHE A 280 10.04 -1.72 -11.86
N LEU A 281 10.41 -2.03 -10.61
CA LEU A 281 11.81 -2.12 -10.21
C LEU A 281 12.36 -3.54 -10.31
N GLY A 282 11.51 -4.55 -10.49
CA GLY A 282 11.90 -5.96 -10.50
C GLY A 282 12.79 -6.31 -9.30
N LYS A 283 14.05 -6.68 -9.56
CA LYS A 283 15.05 -7.06 -8.54
C LYS A 283 15.84 -5.88 -7.96
N ILE A 284 15.67 -4.66 -8.47
CA ILE A 284 16.41 -3.48 -8.00
C ILE A 284 15.89 -3.05 -6.63
N LYS A 285 16.81 -2.78 -5.70
CA LYS A 285 16.44 -2.22 -4.40
C LYS A 285 15.93 -0.79 -4.57
N PHE A 286 14.84 -0.49 -3.88
CA PHE A 286 14.24 0.85 -3.90
C PHE A 286 15.23 1.96 -3.48
N SER A 287 16.11 1.70 -2.52
CA SER A 287 17.15 2.66 -2.11
C SER A 287 18.09 3.04 -3.25
N ASP A 288 18.42 2.09 -4.12
CA ASP A 288 19.37 2.29 -5.21
C ASP A 288 18.68 3.06 -6.35
N PHE A 289 17.38 2.82 -6.54
CA PHE A 289 16.53 3.63 -7.41
C PHE A 289 16.52 5.10 -6.96
N VAL A 290 16.23 5.36 -5.69
CA VAL A 290 16.19 6.74 -5.16
C VAL A 290 17.54 7.42 -5.26
N ALA A 291 18.63 6.71 -4.92
CA ALA A 291 19.98 7.25 -4.99
C ALA A 291 20.39 7.68 -6.41
N ARG A 292 19.94 6.98 -7.46
CA ARG A 292 20.19 7.41 -8.85
C ARG A 292 19.49 8.72 -9.23
N HIS A 293 18.29 8.95 -8.72
CA HIS A 293 17.44 10.06 -9.15
C HIS A 293 17.62 11.34 -8.33
N ILE A 294 17.88 11.19 -7.03
CA ILE A 294 18.00 12.32 -6.09
C ILE A 294 19.45 12.45 -5.58
N GLY A 295 20.28 11.42 -5.74
CA GLY A 295 21.62 11.39 -5.20
C GLY A 295 21.63 11.06 -3.71
N GLU A 296 22.76 11.39 -3.09
CA GLU A 296 22.99 11.30 -1.65
C GLU A 296 23.30 12.69 -1.10
N MET A 297 22.75 12.98 0.07
CA MET A 297 23.01 14.23 0.78
C MET A 297 23.38 13.89 2.22
N GLU A 298 24.68 13.84 2.48
CA GLU A 298 25.18 13.44 3.79
C GLU A 298 24.66 14.39 4.89
N GLY A 299 24.05 13.82 5.92
CA GLY A 299 23.52 14.54 7.08
C GLY A 299 23.89 13.83 8.38
N ILE A 300 23.36 14.31 9.50
CA ILE A 300 23.68 13.79 10.84
C ILE A 300 22.50 13.08 11.49
N ILE A 301 22.81 12.08 12.32
CA ILE A 301 21.86 11.36 13.14
C ILE A 301 22.03 11.81 14.60
N LEU A 302 20.94 12.26 15.22
CA LEU A 302 20.90 12.70 16.61
C LEU A 302 19.94 11.83 17.43
N GLU A 303 20.27 11.54 18.69
CA GLU A 303 19.30 11.01 19.65
C GLU A 303 18.33 12.13 20.06
N ALA A 304 17.03 11.89 19.91
CA ALA A 304 15.99 12.90 20.14
C ALA A 304 15.97 13.40 21.59
N GLU A 305 16.20 12.50 22.56
CA GLU A 305 16.14 12.83 23.99
C GLU A 305 17.38 13.55 24.51
N SER A 306 18.57 13.20 24.03
CA SER A 306 19.86 13.68 24.60
C SER A 306 20.57 14.72 23.73
N GLY A 307 20.22 14.82 22.44
CA GLY A 307 20.95 15.58 21.44
C GLY A 307 22.34 15.00 21.13
N ASP A 308 22.59 13.75 21.50
CA ASP A 308 23.87 13.11 21.24
C ASP A 308 24.05 12.86 19.74
N PHE A 309 25.21 13.24 19.21
CA PHE A 309 25.59 12.96 17.84
C PHE A 309 25.97 11.48 17.70
N LEU A 310 25.16 10.72 16.96
CA LEU A 310 25.30 9.27 16.83
C LEU A 310 26.03 8.82 15.56
N GLY A 311 26.13 9.69 14.56
CA GLY A 311 26.78 9.39 13.31
C GLY A 311 26.18 10.14 12.14
N LYS A 312 26.54 9.72 10.93
CA LYS A 312 26.08 10.33 9.69
C LYS A 312 25.15 9.40 8.92
N HIS A 313 24.31 9.98 8.08
CA HIS A 313 23.46 9.25 7.13
C HIS A 313 23.67 9.76 5.71
N ARG A 314 23.25 8.97 4.71
CA ARG A 314 23.45 9.23 3.28
C ARG A 314 22.40 10.16 2.64
N GLY A 315 21.47 10.68 3.43
CA GLY A 315 20.27 11.40 2.97
C GLY A 315 19.03 11.00 3.76
N PHE A 316 18.21 11.96 4.16
CA PHE A 316 17.02 11.69 5.00
C PHE A 316 15.94 10.89 4.25
N TRP A 317 15.94 10.94 2.91
CA TRP A 317 15.00 10.20 2.06
C TRP A 317 15.17 8.67 2.09
N PHE A 318 16.26 8.17 2.65
CA PHE A 318 16.44 6.72 2.89
C PHE A 318 15.83 6.24 4.21
N TYR A 319 15.15 7.14 4.93
CA TYR A 319 14.58 6.89 6.24
C TYR A 319 13.08 7.22 6.27
N THR A 320 12.31 6.34 6.90
CA THR A 320 10.88 6.56 7.17
C THR A 320 10.65 6.58 8.68
N SER A 321 9.75 7.42 9.17
CA SER A 321 9.36 7.42 10.59
C SER A 321 8.92 6.02 11.03
N GLY A 322 9.45 5.55 12.16
CA GLY A 322 9.27 4.19 12.67
C GLY A 322 10.22 3.15 12.11
N GLN A 323 11.11 3.50 11.16
CA GLN A 323 12.10 2.58 10.64
C GLN A 323 13.11 2.18 11.71
N ARG A 324 13.28 0.87 11.89
CA ARG A 324 14.28 0.25 12.78
C ARG A 324 15.53 -0.22 12.04
N GLN A 325 15.35 -0.84 10.88
CA GLN A 325 16.44 -1.44 10.12
C GLN A 325 17.23 -0.38 9.33
N GLY A 326 18.50 -0.67 9.04
CA GLY A 326 19.34 0.21 8.20
C GLY A 326 19.98 1.41 8.91
N LEU A 327 19.66 1.66 10.19
CA LEU A 327 20.29 2.72 10.99
C LEU A 327 21.76 2.45 11.33
N ARG A 328 22.15 1.16 11.46
CA ARG A 328 23.53 0.71 11.76
C ARG A 328 24.13 1.33 13.03
N LEU A 329 23.28 1.63 14.02
CA LEU A 329 23.69 2.18 15.32
C LEU A 329 23.81 1.07 16.39
N PRO A 330 24.85 1.08 17.24
CA PRO A 330 24.99 0.13 18.35
C PRO A 330 24.05 0.47 19.53
N GLY A 331 23.84 -0.49 20.44
CA GLY A 331 23.08 -0.27 21.69
C GLY A 331 21.58 -0.03 21.52
N GLY A 332 20.99 -0.58 20.45
CA GLY A 332 19.57 -0.46 20.12
C GLY A 332 18.62 -1.33 20.96
N PRO A 333 17.34 -1.49 20.52
CA PRO A 333 16.82 -1.09 19.20
C PRO A 333 16.66 0.43 19.05
N TRP A 334 17.03 0.96 17.89
CA TRP A 334 16.83 2.36 17.50
C TRP A 334 15.70 2.47 16.48
N TYR A 335 14.95 3.56 16.53
CA TYR A 335 13.88 3.89 15.59
C TYR A 335 14.03 5.32 15.12
N VAL A 336 13.77 5.57 13.84
CA VAL A 336 13.60 6.93 13.30
C VAL A 336 12.33 7.52 13.88
N VAL A 337 12.44 8.69 14.51
CA VAL A 337 11.28 9.32 15.17
C VAL A 337 10.78 10.56 14.45
N GLU A 338 11.71 11.28 13.83
CA GLU A 338 11.46 12.53 13.10
C GLU A 338 12.58 12.81 12.09
N LYS A 339 12.28 13.61 11.08
CA LYS A 339 13.23 14.05 10.05
C LYS A 339 13.12 15.57 9.91
N ASP A 340 14.22 16.25 10.13
CA ASP A 340 14.34 17.68 9.83
C ASP A 340 14.94 17.83 8.42
N VAL A 341 14.04 18.02 7.45
CA VAL A 341 14.38 18.16 6.03
C VAL A 341 15.21 19.43 5.79
N LYS A 342 14.87 20.53 6.47
CA LYS A 342 15.52 21.83 6.28
C LYS A 342 16.98 21.77 6.70
N ASN A 343 17.25 21.10 7.82
CA ASN A 343 18.58 21.01 8.38
C ASN A 343 19.31 19.70 8.01
N ASN A 344 18.69 18.80 7.23
CA ASN A 344 19.22 17.49 6.88
C ASN A 344 19.67 16.68 8.11
N VAL A 345 18.73 16.47 9.05
CA VAL A 345 18.95 15.70 10.28
C VAL A 345 17.90 14.61 10.41
N VAL A 346 18.34 13.43 10.84
CA VAL A 346 17.47 12.32 11.23
C VAL A 346 17.52 12.15 12.74
N PHE A 347 16.38 12.29 13.41
CA PHE A 347 16.26 12.03 14.83
C PHE A 347 15.90 10.58 15.08
N VAL A 348 16.55 9.96 16.06
CA VAL A 348 16.30 8.58 16.46
C VAL A 348 16.10 8.46 17.97
N SER A 349 15.42 7.38 18.38
CA SER A 349 15.21 7.08 19.80
C SER A 349 15.20 5.57 20.05
N ARG A 350 15.60 5.18 21.27
CA ARG A 350 15.42 3.83 21.83
C ARG A 350 14.08 3.68 22.56
N ASN A 351 13.49 4.81 22.97
CA ASN A 351 12.23 4.90 23.71
C ASN A 351 11.08 5.24 22.77
N TYR A 352 11.02 4.59 21.61
CA TYR A 352 10.05 4.90 20.57
C TYR A 352 8.61 4.52 20.95
N TYR A 353 8.44 3.45 21.72
CA TYR A 353 7.12 2.94 22.17
C TYR A 353 6.75 3.39 23.59
N SER A 354 7.40 4.42 24.15
CA SER A 354 7.12 4.85 25.51
C SER A 354 5.70 5.46 25.63
N PHE A 355 5.06 5.27 26.79
CA PHE A 355 3.64 5.59 27.00
C PHE A 355 3.30 7.08 26.90
N ASP A 356 4.30 7.95 27.08
CA ASP A 356 4.25 9.40 26.92
C ASP A 356 4.23 9.86 25.45
N LYS A 357 4.35 8.93 24.48
CA LYS A 357 4.52 9.23 23.05
C LYS A 357 3.41 8.64 22.20
N LYS A 358 2.17 8.83 22.64
CA LYS A 358 0.96 8.29 21.99
C LYS A 358 0.67 9.00 20.67
N ARG A 359 0.63 8.24 19.59
CA ARG A 359 0.27 8.73 18.26
C ARG A 359 -1.06 8.12 17.83
N ARG A 360 -2.13 8.89 17.98
CA ARG A 360 -3.49 8.47 17.62
C ARG A 360 -4.28 9.52 16.86
N LEU A 361 -3.75 10.73 16.76
CA LEU A 361 -4.33 11.82 15.96
C LEU A 361 -3.45 12.01 14.73
N PHE A 362 -4.04 12.30 13.57
CA PHE A 362 -3.33 12.76 12.38
C PHE A 362 -4.26 13.43 11.37
N ARG A 363 -3.71 14.35 10.57
CA ARG A 363 -4.43 14.99 9.47
C ARG A 363 -4.28 14.20 8.17
N VAL A 364 -5.36 14.13 7.41
CA VAL A 364 -5.44 13.48 6.10
C VAL A 364 -6.00 14.48 5.08
N GLY A 365 -5.25 14.70 4.01
CA GLY A 365 -5.63 15.55 2.88
C GLY A 365 -5.83 14.74 1.59
N SER A 366 -6.12 15.43 0.49
CA SER A 366 -6.38 14.81 -0.82
C SER A 366 -7.36 13.65 -0.72
N LEU A 367 -8.51 13.92 -0.10
CA LEU A 367 -9.52 12.92 0.23
C LEU A 367 -10.23 12.44 -1.05
N LYS A 368 -10.45 11.12 -1.13
CA LYS A 368 -11.31 10.50 -2.14
C LYS A 368 -12.29 9.55 -1.47
N TRP A 369 -13.57 9.85 -1.61
CA TRP A 369 -14.68 9.04 -1.12
C TRP A 369 -15.45 8.44 -2.30
N PHE A 370 -15.79 7.16 -2.23
CA PHE A 370 -16.50 6.47 -3.32
C PHE A 370 -17.98 6.88 -3.45
N ALA A 371 -18.63 7.15 -2.32
CA ALA A 371 -20.07 7.44 -2.24
C ALA A 371 -20.37 8.80 -1.59
N GLY A 372 -19.42 9.75 -1.67
CA GLY A 372 -19.48 11.01 -0.94
C GLY A 372 -19.07 10.86 0.52
N LEU A 373 -19.17 11.96 1.28
CA LEU A 373 -18.79 12.00 2.70
C LEU A 373 -19.57 10.95 3.50
N PRO A 374 -18.89 10.14 4.34
CA PRO A 374 -19.59 9.20 5.21
C PRO A 374 -20.56 9.97 6.13
N SER A 375 -21.81 9.52 6.22
CA SER A 375 -22.88 10.19 6.98
C SER A 375 -22.49 10.32 8.46
N LYS A 376 -22.89 11.42 9.14
CA LYS A 376 -22.50 11.72 10.54
C LYS A 376 -22.84 10.64 11.57
N GLU A 377 -23.65 9.65 11.22
CA GLU A 377 -24.01 8.50 12.06
C GLU A 377 -22.99 7.35 11.95
N ILE A 378 -21.69 7.67 11.98
CA ILE A 378 -20.63 6.66 11.84
C ILE A 378 -20.38 5.93 13.16
N GLY A 379 -21.24 4.99 13.51
CA GLY A 379 -21.10 4.21 14.74
C GLY A 379 -19.88 3.26 14.77
N GLN A 380 -19.25 2.96 13.62
CA GLN A 380 -18.19 1.93 13.51
C GLN A 380 -17.25 2.18 12.32
N LEU A 381 -16.59 3.35 12.24
CA LEU A 381 -15.55 3.55 11.22
C LEU A 381 -14.27 2.84 11.65
N GLN A 382 -13.64 2.20 10.69
CA GLN A 382 -12.31 1.64 10.85
C GLN A 382 -11.37 2.22 9.80
N CYS A 383 -10.07 2.20 10.07
CA CYS A 383 -9.08 2.59 9.08
C CYS A 383 -7.85 1.69 9.07
N LYS A 384 -7.16 1.70 7.92
CA LYS A 384 -5.82 1.18 7.73
C LYS A 384 -4.90 2.34 7.37
N VAL A 385 -3.78 2.46 8.08
CA VAL A 385 -2.74 3.48 7.85
C VAL A 385 -1.53 2.92 7.08
N ARG A 386 -1.54 1.61 6.84
CA ARG A 386 -0.62 0.85 5.98
C ARG A 386 -1.29 -0.47 5.57
N HIS A 387 -0.73 -1.14 4.57
CA HIS A 387 -1.21 -2.47 4.16
C HIS A 387 -1.00 -3.51 5.27
N GLY A 388 -2.00 -4.35 5.50
CA GLY A 388 -1.99 -5.39 6.52
C GLY A 388 -3.41 -5.88 6.86
N PRO A 389 -3.53 -6.95 7.66
CA PRO A 389 -4.83 -7.52 8.04
C PRO A 389 -5.52 -6.75 9.18
N GLY A 390 -4.76 -5.97 9.97
CA GLY A 390 -5.28 -5.21 11.11
C GLY A 390 -6.03 -3.94 10.72
N PHE A 391 -6.92 -3.51 11.59
CA PHE A 391 -7.71 -2.29 11.48
C PHE A 391 -7.66 -1.53 12.80
N TYR A 392 -7.74 -0.21 12.72
CA TYR A 392 -7.97 0.65 13.87
C TYR A 392 -9.41 1.14 13.84
N ASN A 393 -10.13 1.06 14.96
CA ASN A 393 -11.36 1.85 15.08
C ASN A 393 -10.96 3.33 15.10
N CYS A 394 -11.74 4.18 14.43
CA CYS A 394 -11.41 5.60 14.34
C CYS A 394 -12.65 6.49 14.30
N SER A 395 -12.47 7.77 14.65
CA SER A 395 -13.43 8.84 14.40
C SER A 395 -12.81 9.93 13.53
N LEU A 396 -13.66 10.69 12.82
CA LEU A 396 -13.24 11.73 11.89
C LEU A 396 -13.77 13.09 12.35
N THR A 397 -12.92 14.11 12.33
CA THR A 397 -13.32 15.52 12.47
C THR A 397 -12.94 16.26 11.20
N PHE A 398 -13.90 16.91 10.55
CA PHE A 398 -13.69 17.59 9.27
C PHE A 398 -13.25 19.04 9.50
N GLU A 399 -12.06 19.38 9.01
CA GLU A 399 -11.54 20.74 8.90
C GLU A 399 -11.80 21.22 7.47
N HIS A 400 -12.81 22.07 7.29
CA HIS A 400 -13.16 22.58 5.96
C HIS A 400 -12.12 23.60 5.54
N GLY A 401 -11.60 23.47 4.32
CA GLY A 401 -10.66 24.42 3.77
C GLY A 401 -11.30 25.81 3.67
N LYS A 402 -10.64 26.83 4.24
CA LYS A 402 -11.00 28.24 3.95
C LYS A 402 -10.36 28.63 2.62
N ASP A 403 -10.95 29.57 1.90
CA ASP A 403 -10.34 30.23 0.73
C ASP A 403 -9.84 29.29 -0.39
N GLY A 404 -10.58 28.21 -0.68
CA GLY A 404 -10.29 27.31 -1.80
C GLY A 404 -9.24 26.22 -1.53
N HIS A 405 -8.82 26.06 -0.27
CA HIS A 405 -8.02 24.91 0.16
C HIS A 405 -8.83 23.61 0.19
N GLU A 406 -8.20 22.46 -0.05
CA GLU A 406 -8.85 21.15 0.03
C GLU A 406 -9.35 20.86 1.45
N ASP A 407 -10.43 20.09 1.56
CA ASP A 407 -10.93 19.59 2.84
C ASP A 407 -9.89 18.68 3.49
N ILE A 408 -9.70 18.87 4.79
CA ILE A 408 -8.82 18.05 5.63
C ILE A 408 -9.68 17.28 6.62
N VAL A 409 -9.29 16.03 6.89
CA VAL A 409 -9.88 15.22 7.94
C VAL A 409 -8.85 14.94 9.01
N VAL A 410 -9.19 15.28 10.25
CA VAL A 410 -8.46 14.83 11.44
C VAL A 410 -9.00 13.47 11.84
N VAL A 411 -8.14 12.45 11.81
CA VAL A 411 -8.45 11.08 12.19
C VAL A 411 -8.00 10.84 13.63
N HIS A 412 -8.89 10.32 14.46
CA HIS A 412 -8.58 9.88 15.82
C HIS A 412 -8.74 8.37 15.95
N LEU A 413 -7.63 7.66 16.17
CA LEU A 413 -7.58 6.22 16.38
C LEU A 413 -8.00 5.85 17.82
N SER A 414 -8.62 4.68 17.98
CA SER A 414 -8.93 4.12 19.30
C SER A 414 -7.69 3.66 20.06
N GLU A 415 -6.62 3.33 19.34
CA GLU A 415 -5.35 2.83 19.85
C GLU A 415 -4.18 3.62 19.24
N ASP A 416 -3.01 3.52 19.86
CA ASP A 416 -1.81 4.23 19.40
C ASP A 416 -1.14 3.46 18.26
N ASP A 417 -0.70 4.18 17.23
CA ASP A 417 0.14 3.63 16.17
C ASP A 417 1.30 4.56 15.85
N GLN A 418 2.50 4.04 16.06
CA GLN A 418 3.72 4.81 15.90
C GLN A 418 4.12 5.04 14.43
N GLY A 419 3.72 4.14 13.53
CA GLY A 419 4.22 4.09 12.16
C GLY A 419 3.29 4.72 11.12
N LEU A 420 2.37 5.61 11.51
CA LEU A 420 1.80 6.46 10.49
C LEU A 420 3.02 7.20 9.86
N ALA A 421 3.03 7.41 8.55
CA ALA A 421 4.06 8.22 7.90
C ALA A 421 3.42 9.21 6.90
N ALA A 422 3.90 10.44 6.86
CA ALA A 422 3.42 11.43 5.89
C ALA A 422 3.69 10.93 4.46
N GLY A 423 2.72 11.12 3.56
CA GLY A 423 2.74 10.58 2.20
C GLY A 423 2.18 9.14 2.09
N GLN A 424 2.01 8.39 3.18
CA GLN A 424 1.22 7.16 3.17
C GLN A 424 -0.27 7.46 3.11
N PHE A 425 -1.08 6.43 2.84
CA PHE A 425 -2.53 6.57 2.77
C PHE A 425 -3.21 6.08 4.03
N ALA A 426 -4.25 6.80 4.45
CA ALA A 426 -5.25 6.32 5.38
C ALA A 426 -6.49 5.87 4.60
N ALA A 427 -6.77 4.57 4.60
CA ALA A 427 -7.93 3.97 3.95
C ALA A 427 -9.02 3.68 4.98
N PHE A 428 -10.26 4.06 4.69
CA PHE A 428 -11.38 4.01 5.61
C PHE A 428 -12.37 2.91 5.23
N TYR A 429 -12.95 2.29 6.26
CA TYR A 429 -13.79 1.10 6.13
C TYR A 429 -14.99 1.15 7.06
N GLN A 430 -16.10 0.59 6.60
CA GLN A 430 -17.29 0.32 7.39
C GLN A 430 -17.67 -1.15 7.20
N GLY A 431 -17.41 -1.96 8.22
CA GLY A 431 -17.48 -3.41 8.11
C GLY A 431 -16.56 -3.91 6.99
N ARG A 432 -17.14 -4.55 5.96
CA ARG A 432 -16.38 -5.05 4.80
C ARG A 432 -16.18 -4.03 3.67
N LYS A 433 -16.83 -2.86 3.75
CA LYS A 433 -16.84 -1.87 2.67
C LYS A 433 -15.71 -0.86 2.84
N CYS A 434 -14.88 -0.69 1.83
CA CYS A 434 -13.94 0.42 1.75
C CYS A 434 -14.72 1.68 1.32
N THR A 435 -14.68 2.74 2.12
CA THR A 435 -15.43 3.98 1.86
C THR A 435 -14.59 4.99 1.08
N GLY A 436 -13.27 4.90 1.16
CA GLY A 436 -12.35 5.80 0.49
C GLY A 436 -10.99 5.87 1.17
N SER A 437 -10.19 6.88 0.82
CA SER A 437 -8.92 7.16 1.47
C SER A 437 -8.45 8.60 1.26
N GLY A 438 -7.40 9.00 1.98
CA GLY A 438 -6.62 10.19 1.67
C GLY A 438 -5.16 10.01 2.06
N VAL A 439 -4.36 11.04 1.82
CA VAL A 439 -2.93 11.07 2.10
C VAL A 439 -2.68 11.62 3.50
N ILE A 440 -1.94 10.88 4.32
CA ILE A 440 -1.51 11.30 5.65
C ILE A 440 -0.56 12.49 5.50
N LEU A 441 -0.87 13.58 6.18
CA LEU A 441 -0.09 14.82 6.17
C LEU A 441 1.01 14.78 7.23
N GLU A 442 1.85 15.82 7.25
CA GLU A 442 3.02 15.90 8.14
C GLU A 442 2.69 16.14 9.61
N SER A 443 1.46 16.59 9.94
CA SER A 443 1.01 16.84 11.31
C SER A 443 0.10 15.72 11.85
N TRP A 444 0.49 15.20 13.00
CA TRP A 444 -0.09 14.05 13.72
C TRP A 444 -0.98 14.63 14.81
N ASP A 445 -0.31 15.34 15.69
CA ASP A 445 -0.78 16.24 16.71
C ASP A 445 -0.02 17.57 16.56
N ASP A 446 -0.38 18.58 17.33
CA ASP A 446 0.37 19.84 17.35
C ASP A 446 1.73 19.71 18.09
N GLN A 447 2.20 18.50 18.44
CA GLN A 447 3.32 18.29 19.36
C GLN A 447 4.47 17.40 18.83
N GLY A 448 4.28 16.62 17.77
CA GLY A 448 5.33 15.80 17.16
C GLY A 448 5.96 14.77 18.12
N PHE A 449 7.08 14.16 17.74
CA PHE A 449 7.88 13.44 18.72
C PHE A 449 8.65 14.47 19.55
N PRO A 450 8.72 14.35 20.88
CA PRO A 450 9.47 15.31 21.68
C PRO A 450 10.97 15.19 21.37
N VAL A 451 11.53 16.26 20.79
CA VAL A 451 12.97 16.43 20.55
C VAL A 451 13.48 17.50 21.52
N CYS A 452 14.57 17.22 22.24
CA CYS A 452 15.10 18.17 23.23
C CYS A 452 15.72 19.41 22.56
N GLU A 453 15.70 20.56 23.24
CA GLU A 453 16.19 21.83 22.65
C GLU A 453 17.65 21.73 22.21
N LYS A 454 18.50 21.03 22.96
CA LYS A 454 19.90 20.77 22.58
C LYS A 454 20.00 20.09 21.22
N ALA A 455 19.16 19.09 20.94
CA ALA A 455 19.16 18.40 19.65
C ALA A 455 18.70 19.32 18.51
N LEU A 456 17.71 20.19 18.76
CA LEU A 456 17.23 21.19 17.81
C LEU A 456 18.28 22.28 17.53
N GLU A 457 18.97 22.76 18.55
CA GLU A 457 20.08 23.71 18.42
C GLU A 457 21.21 23.11 17.57
N ILE A 458 21.60 21.87 17.84
CA ILE A 458 22.60 21.15 17.03
C ILE A 458 22.12 20.97 15.59
N ALA A 459 20.85 20.65 15.37
CA ALA A 459 20.31 20.52 14.03
C ALA A 459 20.43 21.83 13.23
N ARG A 460 20.17 22.97 13.87
CA ARG A 460 20.26 24.31 13.27
C ARG A 460 21.69 24.82 13.05
N MET A 461 22.71 24.13 13.54
CA MET A 461 24.11 24.52 13.29
C MET A 461 24.42 24.49 11.79
N GLU A 462 24.97 25.59 11.27
CA GLU A 462 25.43 25.68 9.89
C GLU A 462 26.64 24.76 9.63
N ASP A 463 27.62 24.79 10.55
CA ASP A 463 28.84 23.99 10.46
C ASP A 463 28.81 22.78 11.41
N LYS A 464 28.28 21.67 10.89
CA LYS A 464 28.18 20.38 11.60
C LYS A 464 29.50 19.63 11.71
N SER A 465 30.57 20.09 11.05
CA SER A 465 31.90 19.45 11.16
C SER A 465 32.49 19.57 12.58
N LYS A 466 32.02 20.57 13.34
CA LYS A 466 32.45 20.87 14.71
C LYS A 466 31.94 19.90 15.77
N LEU A 467 31.01 19.00 15.44
CA LEU A 467 30.42 18.05 16.39
C LEU A 467 31.41 16.96 16.88
N GLY A 468 32.60 16.88 16.27
CA GLY A 468 33.64 15.95 16.69
C GLY A 468 33.29 14.49 16.35
N LYS A 469 33.63 13.56 17.25
CA LYS A 469 33.40 12.13 17.03
C LYS A 469 32.02 11.72 17.54
N PRO A 470 31.32 10.79 16.86
CA PRO A 470 30.08 10.23 17.36
C PRO A 470 30.21 9.65 18.77
N VAL A 471 29.17 9.84 19.58
CA VAL A 471 29.11 9.29 20.93
C VAL A 471 29.16 7.77 20.86
N LYS A 472 30.13 7.18 21.56
CA LYS A 472 30.26 5.72 21.65
C LYS A 472 29.27 5.19 22.67
N ILE A 473 28.19 4.58 22.19
CA ILE A 473 27.23 3.87 23.06
C ILE A 473 27.89 2.58 23.54
N LYS A 474 28.25 2.52 24.83
CA LYS A 474 28.75 1.29 25.46
C LYS A 474 27.57 0.36 25.71
N VAL A 475 27.52 -0.78 25.03
CA VAL A 475 26.63 -1.89 25.39
C VAL A 475 27.22 -2.51 26.65
N LYS A 476 26.53 -2.41 27.79
CA LYS A 476 26.93 -3.18 28.99
C LYS A 476 26.74 -4.67 28.64
N PRO A 477 27.77 -5.52 28.76
CA PRO A 477 27.55 -6.96 28.65
C PRO A 477 26.58 -7.38 29.76
N ASP A 478 25.64 -8.25 29.43
CA ASP A 478 24.70 -8.82 30.39
C ASP A 478 25.50 -9.40 31.56
N ILE A 479 25.19 -8.94 32.78
CA ILE A 479 25.78 -9.48 33.99
C ILE A 479 25.25 -10.91 34.11
N PRO A 480 26.09 -11.96 34.09
CA PRO A 480 25.62 -13.31 34.35
C PRO A 480 25.09 -13.33 35.78
N VAL A 481 23.83 -13.73 35.94
CA VAL A 481 23.29 -14.09 37.25
C VAL A 481 24.20 -15.18 37.81
N LYS A 482 24.92 -14.87 38.89
CA LYS A 482 25.71 -15.88 39.62
C LYS A 482 24.74 -16.91 40.18
N GLU A 483 24.76 -18.13 39.65
CA GLU A 483 24.32 -19.30 40.39
C GLU A 483 25.20 -19.41 41.64
N SER A 484 24.57 -19.27 42.80
CA SER A 484 25.23 -19.55 44.08
C SER A 484 25.30 -21.06 44.26
N ASP A 485 26.51 -21.60 44.16
CA ASP A 485 26.87 -22.92 44.67
C ASP A 485 26.52 -23.03 46.15
N HIS A 486 25.62 -23.95 46.50
CA HIS A 486 25.75 -24.68 47.77
C HIS A 486 25.47 -26.17 47.57
N LYS A 487 26.55 -26.91 47.80
CA LYS A 487 26.79 -28.35 47.72
C LYS A 487 25.75 -29.20 48.44
N GLU A 488 25.52 -30.37 47.85
CA GLU A 488 24.97 -31.57 48.46
C GLU A 488 25.63 -31.90 49.81
N VAL A 489 24.78 -32.22 50.80
CA VAL A 489 25.15 -33.11 51.91
C VAL A 489 24.08 -34.21 51.95
N GLU A 490 24.57 -35.43 51.79
CA GLU A 490 23.81 -36.68 51.78
C GLU A 490 23.41 -37.15 53.19
N ILE A 491 22.24 -37.80 53.25
CA ILE A 491 21.83 -38.88 54.17
C ILE A 491 21.54 -38.51 55.65
N ASN A 492 20.24 -38.60 56.02
CA ASN A 492 19.80 -39.60 57.00
C ASN A 492 18.29 -39.84 57.00
N ARG A 493 17.91 -41.12 56.92
CA ARG A 493 16.57 -41.65 57.19
C ARG A 493 16.30 -41.61 58.70
N GLY A 494 15.11 -41.16 59.10
CA GLY A 494 14.59 -41.33 60.46
C GLY A 494 13.08 -41.18 60.48
N LEU A 495 12.40 -42.29 60.81
CA LEU A 495 10.95 -42.37 61.04
C LEU A 495 10.47 -41.33 62.07
N VAL A 496 9.19 -40.92 61.99
CA VAL A 496 8.13 -41.28 62.96
C VAL A 496 6.80 -40.57 62.62
N ASN A 497 5.73 -41.36 62.71
CA ASN A 497 4.31 -41.03 62.59
C ASN A 497 3.84 -39.83 63.42
N ALA A 498 2.81 -39.11 62.92
CA ALA A 498 1.61 -38.81 63.70
C ALA A 498 0.43 -38.36 62.81
N LYS A 499 -0.75 -38.88 63.13
CA LYS A 499 -2.06 -38.67 62.51
C LYS A 499 -2.77 -37.41 63.05
N ASN A 500 -3.90 -37.12 62.40
CA ASN A 500 -5.07 -36.31 62.82
C ASN A 500 -5.03 -34.86 62.32
N GLY A 501 -6.10 -34.25 61.83
CA GLY A 501 -7.49 -34.66 61.66
C GLY A 501 -8.30 -33.46 61.14
N ALA A 502 -9.27 -33.76 60.27
CA ALA A 502 -10.40 -32.99 59.75
C ALA A 502 -10.65 -31.52 60.21
N SER A 503 -10.96 -30.65 59.24
CA SER A 503 -12.32 -30.12 59.02
C SER A 503 -12.42 -29.34 57.69
N LYS A 504 -13.60 -29.43 57.06
CA LYS A 504 -14.01 -28.79 55.80
C LYS A 504 -14.49 -27.36 56.06
N GLU A 505 -14.24 -26.45 55.13
CA GLU A 505 -15.27 -25.51 54.64
C GLU A 505 -14.90 -25.00 53.24
N GLU A 506 -15.92 -24.84 52.41
CA GLU A 506 -15.91 -24.77 50.95
C GLU A 506 -15.53 -23.38 50.38
N THR A 507 -14.93 -23.35 49.18
CA THR A 507 -15.30 -22.41 48.10
C THR A 507 -14.65 -22.80 46.76
N SER A 508 -15.52 -23.21 45.82
CA SER A 508 -15.52 -22.99 44.36
C SER A 508 -14.22 -23.02 43.52
N GLU A 509 -14.14 -24.11 42.73
CA GLU A 509 -13.69 -24.26 41.33
C GLU A 509 -12.20 -24.20 40.88
N PRO A 510 -11.84 -24.92 39.79
CA PRO A 510 -10.48 -25.38 39.51
C PRO A 510 -9.76 -24.63 38.37
N SER A 511 -8.46 -24.94 38.25
CA SER A 511 -7.60 -24.93 37.04
C SER A 511 -6.51 -23.84 36.91
N ILE A 512 -5.27 -24.30 37.00
CA ILE A 512 -4.03 -23.73 36.43
C ILE A 512 -3.42 -24.93 35.66
N PRO A 513 -2.87 -24.81 34.43
CA PRO A 513 -1.93 -23.76 34.07
C PRO A 513 -2.08 -23.07 32.71
N MET A 514 -1.91 -21.75 32.78
CA MET A 514 -0.95 -20.94 32.02
C MET A 514 -0.15 -21.69 30.94
N ASN A 515 -0.82 -21.76 29.79
CA ASN A 515 -0.42 -21.46 28.40
C ASN A 515 0.70 -20.39 28.19
N TRP A 516 1.68 -20.28 29.09
CA TRP A 516 2.68 -19.20 29.11
C TRP A 516 4.00 -19.62 28.48
N LEU A 517 4.40 -20.88 28.64
CA LEU A 517 5.61 -21.43 28.01
C LEU A 517 5.39 -21.79 26.52
N GLN A 518 4.14 -21.97 26.07
CA GLN A 518 3.80 -22.22 24.67
C GLN A 518 3.59 -20.91 23.87
N LYS A 519 3.21 -19.82 24.55
CA LYS A 519 3.18 -18.44 24.02
C LYS A 519 4.56 -17.86 23.74
N LEU A 520 5.60 -18.39 24.39
CA LEU A 520 6.93 -17.79 24.35
C LEU A 520 7.86 -18.42 23.31
N LYS A 521 7.54 -19.62 22.81
CA LYS A 521 8.56 -20.44 22.18
C LYS A 521 8.54 -20.43 20.66
N GLU A 522 7.41 -20.61 20.01
CA GLU A 522 7.55 -21.43 18.79
C GLU A 522 7.03 -20.86 17.49
N ARG A 523 6.49 -19.65 17.47
CA ARG A 523 6.33 -18.94 16.20
C ARG A 523 7.03 -17.61 16.24
N TRP A 524 8.30 -17.58 15.85
CA TRP A 524 8.68 -17.66 14.42
C TRP A 524 7.91 -16.65 13.55
N GLN A 525 7.40 -15.57 14.13
CA GLN A 525 7.31 -14.26 13.47
C GLN A 525 8.69 -13.61 13.32
N GLN A 526 9.73 -14.25 13.86
CA GLN A 526 11.11 -14.07 13.42
C GLN A 526 11.29 -14.72 12.04
N LEU A 527 10.94 -14.03 10.95
CA LEU A 527 11.63 -14.07 9.64
C LEU A 527 10.83 -13.31 8.55
N LEU A 528 10.55 -12.01 8.76
CA LEU A 528 10.54 -10.92 7.76
C LEU A 528 10.05 -9.60 8.38
#